data_AF-A0A8X8Z394-F1
#
_entry.id   AF-A0A8X8Z394-F1
#
_cell.length_a   1.000
_cell.length_b   1.000
_cell.length_c   1.000
_cell.angle_alpha   90.00
_cell.angle_beta   90.00
_cell.angle_gamma   90.00
#
_symmetry.space_group_name_H-M   'P 1'
#
loop_
_entity.id
_entity.type
_entity.pdbx_description
1 polymer ?
#
loop_
_entity_poly.entity_id
_entity_poly.type
_entity_poly.pdbx_seq_one_letter_code
_entity_poly.pdbx_strand_id
1 'polypeptide(L)'
;MTGCTAMCDAAGDLEEGLCAGAGCFQAAIPGGVWAAEIELGSFLNYTFVSDFDRCGYAFLVEESGFNFLERNLVDLEGVDKVPVVVDWVARNGSCEATRGGGGYACLSGNSRCVSIGNNGDGYRCVCEEGYEGNAYLVDGCQGMEMIGF
;
A
#
# COMPACT_ATOMS: atom_id res chain seq x y z
N MET A 1 16.92 1.27 -1.90
CA MET A 1 16.37 2.36 -1.07
C MET A 1 15.87 3.42 -2.03
N THR A 2 14.56 3.58 -2.13
CA THR A 2 13.94 4.68 -2.87
C THR A 2 13.75 5.80 -1.86
N GLY A 3 14.29 6.97 -2.13
CA GLY A 3 14.18 8.13 -1.27
C GLY A 3 13.77 9.33 -2.11
N CYS A 4 13.16 10.30 -1.46
CA CYS A 4 12.77 11.55 -2.10
C CYS A 4 12.90 12.71 -1.12
N THR A 5 12.90 13.91 -1.66
CA THR A 5 13.02 15.14 -0.86
C THR A 5 11.97 16.11 -1.33
N ALA A 6 11.18 16.61 -0.38
CA ALA A 6 10.32 17.77 -0.57
C ALA A 6 11.05 19.01 -0.03
N MET A 7 10.91 20.13 -0.72
CA MET A 7 11.48 21.43 -0.37
C MET A 7 10.36 22.46 -0.26
N CYS A 8 10.44 23.32 0.74
CA CYS A 8 9.51 24.40 1.00
C CYS A 8 10.30 25.71 1.12
N ASP A 9 10.35 26.51 0.05
CA ASP A 9 11.03 27.81 0.08
C ASP A 9 10.02 28.94 0.33
N ALA A 10 8.95 29.01 -0.47
CA ALA A 10 7.84 29.92 -0.25
C ALA A 10 6.48 29.26 -0.53
N ALA A 11 5.43 29.72 0.15
CA ALA A 11 4.06 29.24 -0.09
C ALA A 11 3.59 29.46 -1.54
N GLY A 12 4.13 30.46 -2.24
CA GLY A 12 3.80 30.74 -3.64
C GLY A 12 4.45 29.80 -4.65
N ASP A 13 5.34 28.90 -4.23
CA ASP A 13 5.99 27.92 -5.10
C ASP A 13 5.18 26.61 -5.21
N LEU A 14 4.06 26.53 -4.49
CA LEU A 14 3.21 25.36 -4.42
C LEU A 14 2.23 25.34 -5.58
N GLU A 15 1.89 24.13 -6.04
CA GLU A 15 0.88 23.93 -7.08
C GLU A 15 -0.04 22.78 -6.66
N GLU A 16 -1.34 23.06 -6.55
CA GLU A 16 -2.32 22.06 -6.15
C GLU A 16 -2.36 20.88 -7.12
N GLY A 17 -2.43 19.67 -6.59
CA GLY A 17 -2.44 18.42 -7.36
C GLY A 17 -1.06 17.97 -7.87
N LEU A 18 -0.01 18.78 -7.77
CA LEU A 18 1.36 18.38 -8.13
C LEU A 18 2.17 18.05 -6.88
N CYS A 19 2.65 16.81 -6.81
CA CYS A 19 3.43 16.29 -5.69
C CYS A 19 4.80 15.76 -6.17
N ALA A 20 5.66 16.68 -6.63
CA ALA A 20 6.90 16.37 -7.33
C ALA A 20 8.11 17.23 -6.90
N GLY A 21 8.20 17.60 -5.63
CA GLY A 21 9.39 18.20 -5.02
C GLY A 21 9.12 19.51 -4.25
N ALA A 22 8.19 20.34 -4.70
CA ALA A 22 7.78 21.55 -3.95
C ALA A 22 6.67 21.18 -2.95
N GLY A 23 6.96 21.26 -1.65
CA GLY A 23 6.05 20.91 -0.55
C GLY A 23 5.75 19.42 -0.39
N CYS A 24 5.64 18.67 -1.48
CA CYS A 24 5.17 17.30 -1.51
C CYS A 24 6.03 16.47 -2.47
N PHE A 25 6.20 15.19 -2.16
CA PHE A 25 6.76 14.24 -3.11
C PHE A 25 6.03 12.90 -3.06
N GLN A 26 5.71 12.34 -4.23
CA GLN A 26 5.14 11.01 -4.38
C GLN A 26 6.05 10.11 -5.22
N ALA A 27 6.30 8.90 -4.73
CA ALA A 27 7.02 7.85 -5.47
C ALA A 27 6.20 6.56 -5.51
N ALA A 28 6.20 5.91 -6.67
CA ALA A 28 5.66 4.57 -6.80
C ALA A 28 6.54 3.56 -6.04
N ILE A 29 5.90 2.62 -5.34
CA ILE A 29 6.60 1.49 -4.72
C ILE A 29 7.11 0.58 -5.84
N PRO A 30 8.42 0.32 -5.94
CA PRO A 30 8.94 -0.56 -6.98
C PRO A 30 8.42 -1.99 -6.79
N GLY A 31 8.08 -2.65 -7.90
CA GLY A 31 7.65 -4.04 -7.87
C GLY A 31 8.72 -4.98 -7.29
N GLY A 32 8.27 -6.05 -6.64
CA GLY A 32 9.16 -7.10 -6.12
C GLY A 32 9.75 -6.83 -4.73
N VAL A 33 9.36 -5.76 -4.05
CA VAL A 33 9.69 -5.54 -2.64
C VAL A 33 8.85 -6.42 -1.72
N TRP A 34 9.41 -6.78 -0.57
CA TRP A 34 8.75 -7.59 0.47
C TRP A 34 8.51 -6.82 1.77
N ALA A 35 9.13 -5.64 1.91
CA ALA A 35 8.96 -4.73 3.01
C ALA A 35 9.02 -3.29 2.50
N ALA A 36 8.24 -2.42 3.11
CA ALA A 36 8.28 -0.97 2.93
C ALA A 36 8.37 -0.34 4.31
N GLU A 37 9.42 0.44 4.53
CA GLU A 37 9.62 1.23 5.75
C GLU A 37 9.62 2.69 5.35
N ILE A 38 8.88 3.50 6.09
CA ILE A 38 8.77 4.93 5.85
C ILE A 38 9.46 5.64 6.99
N GLU A 39 10.48 6.42 6.64
CA GLU A 39 11.15 7.33 7.54
C GLU A 39 10.98 8.75 7.02
N LEU A 40 10.66 9.66 7.93
CA LEU A 40 10.60 11.08 7.65
C LEU A 40 11.73 11.78 8.41
N GLY A 41 12.49 12.62 7.71
CA GLY A 41 13.59 13.35 8.30
C GLY A 41 13.80 14.70 7.63
N SER A 42 14.54 15.57 8.33
CA SER A 42 14.97 16.87 7.82
C SER A 42 16.49 16.96 7.92
N PHE A 43 17.16 17.36 6.83
CA PHE A 43 18.61 17.56 6.79
C PHE A 43 19.12 18.58 7.83
N LEU A 44 18.30 19.57 8.16
CA LEU A 44 18.65 20.65 9.08
C LEU A 44 17.94 20.53 10.43
N ASN A 45 17.47 19.33 10.80
CA ASN A 45 16.75 19.07 12.06
C ASN A 45 15.64 20.08 12.36
N TYR A 46 14.84 20.45 11.34
CA TYR A 46 13.70 21.35 11.48
C TYR A 46 14.08 22.75 12.00
N THR A 47 15.30 23.24 11.72
CA THR A 47 15.73 24.59 12.14
C THR A 47 15.19 25.73 11.26
N PHE A 48 14.84 25.44 10.01
CA PHE A 48 14.27 26.39 9.05
C PHE A 48 12.85 25.98 8.71
N VAL A 49 11.97 26.07 9.69
CA VAL A 49 10.55 25.74 9.57
C VAL A 49 9.76 27.04 9.70
N SER A 50 8.82 27.25 8.80
CA SER A 50 7.92 28.39 8.79
C SER A 50 6.57 28.02 9.41
N ASP A 51 5.70 29.02 9.53
CA ASP A 51 4.36 28.81 10.07
C ASP A 51 3.46 27.98 9.14
N PHE A 52 3.80 27.89 7.84
CA PHE A 52 3.01 27.24 6.80
C PHE A 52 3.45 25.80 6.48
N ASP A 53 4.58 25.32 7.02
CA ASP A 53 5.18 24.01 6.75
C ASP A 53 5.69 23.32 8.03
N ARG A 54 4.98 23.51 9.14
CA ARG A 54 5.43 23.11 10.49
C ARG A 54 5.62 21.61 10.69
N CYS A 55 4.84 20.82 9.98
CA CYS A 55 4.76 19.38 10.18
C CYS A 55 5.05 18.69 8.85
N GLY A 56 5.82 17.60 8.93
CA GLY A 56 5.99 16.69 7.79
C GLY A 56 5.18 15.42 8.00
N TYR A 57 4.68 14.88 6.90
CA TYR A 57 3.87 13.67 6.86
C TYR A 57 4.45 12.71 5.83
N ALA A 58 4.40 11.41 6.13
CA ALA A 58 4.76 10.37 5.17
C ALA A 58 3.87 9.16 5.41
N PHE A 59 3.28 8.64 4.33
CA PHE A 59 2.34 7.53 4.38
C PHE A 59 2.32 6.79 3.03
N LEU A 60 1.88 5.53 3.05
CA LEU A 60 1.51 4.82 1.83
C LEU A 60 0.07 5.16 1.49
N VAL A 61 -0.22 5.28 0.20
CA VAL A 61 -1.57 5.53 -0.30
C VAL A 61 -1.76 4.85 -1.65
N GLU A 62 -2.98 4.47 -1.94
CA GLU A 62 -3.42 4.08 -3.28
C GLU A 62 -3.22 5.25 -4.25
N GLU A 63 -2.88 4.96 -5.51
CA GLU A 63 -2.39 5.97 -6.48
C GLU A 63 -3.30 7.19 -6.62
N SER A 64 -4.61 7.02 -6.51
CA SER A 64 -5.64 8.07 -6.59
C SER A 64 -6.24 8.46 -5.24
N GLY A 65 -5.77 7.86 -4.16
CA GLY A 65 -6.32 7.99 -2.81
C GLY A 65 -5.96 9.28 -2.08
N PHE A 66 -5.06 10.09 -2.63
CA PHE A 66 -4.65 11.37 -2.05
C PHE A 66 -4.29 12.38 -3.14
N ASN A 67 -4.81 13.60 -3.00
CA ASN A 67 -4.43 14.75 -3.82
C ASN A 67 -3.84 15.82 -2.92
N PHE A 68 -2.64 16.29 -3.27
CA PHE A 68 -1.97 17.33 -2.53
C PHE A 68 -2.68 18.68 -2.68
N LEU A 69 -2.88 19.37 -1.56
CA LEU A 69 -3.36 20.74 -1.48
C LEU A 69 -2.37 21.56 -0.66
N GLU A 70 -2.22 22.85 -0.96
CA GLU A 70 -1.27 23.73 -0.25
C GLU A 70 -1.50 23.74 1.27
N ARG A 71 -2.77 23.71 1.69
CA ARG A 71 -3.16 23.66 3.11
C ARG A 71 -2.61 22.44 3.86
N ASN A 72 -2.29 21.35 3.14
CA ASN A 72 -1.76 20.13 3.74
C ASN A 72 -0.37 20.31 4.37
N LEU A 73 0.36 21.38 4.02
CA LEU A 73 1.64 21.72 4.66
C LEU A 73 1.46 22.34 6.05
N VAL A 74 0.37 23.08 6.25
CA VAL A 74 0.05 23.68 7.55
C VAL A 74 -0.44 22.59 8.50
N ASP A 75 -1.43 21.85 8.02
CA ASP A 75 -2.05 20.74 8.73
C ASP A 75 -2.64 19.77 7.70
N LEU A 76 -2.56 18.47 7.96
CA LEU A 76 -3.21 17.45 7.13
C LEU A 76 -4.72 17.41 7.47
N GLU A 77 -5.35 18.58 7.52
CA GLU A 77 -6.68 18.78 8.06
C GLU A 77 -7.74 18.04 7.22
N GLY A 78 -8.52 17.20 7.89
CA GLY A 78 -9.52 16.34 7.24
C GLY A 78 -8.96 15.05 6.63
N VAL A 79 -7.67 14.75 6.83
CA VAL A 79 -7.03 13.50 6.39
C VAL A 79 -6.74 12.61 7.61
N ASP A 80 -7.79 11.92 8.08
CA ASP A 80 -7.64 10.96 9.19
C ASP A 80 -7.08 9.61 8.73
N LYS A 81 -7.47 9.18 7.52
CA LYS A 81 -7.10 7.90 6.92
C LYS A 81 -7.00 8.04 5.41
N VAL A 82 -6.01 7.35 4.85
CA VAL A 82 -5.85 7.21 3.40
C VAL A 82 -6.03 5.73 3.02
N PRO A 83 -6.65 5.43 1.86
CA PRO A 83 -6.78 4.06 1.40
C PRO A 83 -5.42 3.51 1.00
N VAL A 84 -5.14 2.26 1.36
CA VAL A 84 -3.92 1.55 0.94
C VAL A 84 -4.35 0.28 0.24
N VAL A 85 -3.86 0.11 -0.99
CA VAL A 85 -4.05 -1.11 -1.77
C VAL A 85 -2.66 -1.61 -2.14
N VAL A 86 -2.38 -2.86 -1.78
CA VAL A 86 -1.12 -3.53 -2.10
C VAL A 86 -1.40 -4.74 -2.97
N ASP A 87 -0.60 -4.92 -4.01
CA ASP A 87 -0.57 -6.15 -4.79
C ASP A 87 0.60 -7.02 -4.29
N TRP A 88 0.30 -8.26 -3.87
CA TRP A 88 1.29 -9.15 -3.30
C TRP A 88 1.18 -10.59 -3.82
N VAL A 89 2.25 -11.34 -3.58
CA VAL A 89 2.32 -12.79 -3.83
C VAL A 89 2.95 -13.47 -2.61
N ALA A 90 2.45 -14.65 -2.26
CA ALA A 90 3.10 -15.49 -1.27
C ALA A 90 4.38 -16.08 -1.87
N ARG A 91 5.56 -15.68 -1.37
CA ARG A 91 6.88 -16.14 -1.85
C ARG A 91 7.41 -17.39 -1.13
N ASN A 92 6.63 -18.03 -0.27
CA ASN A 92 7.09 -19.16 0.53
C ASN A 92 7.20 -20.47 -0.28
N GLY A 93 7.74 -20.43 -1.49
CA GLY A 93 7.76 -21.56 -2.43
C GLY A 93 6.54 -21.61 -3.36
N SER A 94 6.43 -22.69 -4.13
CA SER A 94 5.32 -22.87 -5.08
C SER A 94 4.03 -23.29 -4.37
N CYS A 95 2.91 -23.05 -5.07
CA CYS A 95 1.58 -23.51 -4.66
C CYS A 95 1.57 -25.01 -4.30
N GLU A 96 2.16 -25.85 -5.16
CA GLU A 96 2.23 -27.30 -4.94
C GLU A 96 3.14 -27.70 -3.77
N ALA A 97 4.29 -27.02 -3.61
CA ALA A 97 5.25 -27.37 -2.57
C ALA A 97 4.77 -27.01 -1.16
N THR A 98 3.91 -25.99 -1.04
CA THR A 98 3.41 -25.51 0.25
C THR A 98 2.10 -26.14 0.67
N ARG A 99 1.35 -26.71 -0.27
CA ARG A 99 0.02 -27.29 -0.01
C ARG A 99 0.12 -28.41 1.02
N GLY A 100 -0.56 -28.24 2.16
CA GLY A 100 -0.55 -29.20 3.27
C GLY A 100 0.66 -29.11 4.21
N GLY A 101 1.56 -28.14 4.02
CA GLY A 101 2.71 -27.88 4.88
C GLY A 101 2.56 -26.61 5.74
N GLY A 102 3.48 -26.44 6.71
CA GLY A 102 3.58 -25.22 7.50
C GLY A 102 4.08 -24.07 6.63
N GLY A 103 3.22 -23.08 6.37
CA GLY A 103 3.55 -21.92 5.54
C GLY A 103 2.73 -21.77 4.25
N TYR A 104 1.67 -22.57 4.09
CA TYR A 104 0.63 -22.32 3.08
C TYR A 104 -0.17 -21.05 3.42
N ALA A 105 -0.25 -20.11 2.48
CA ALA A 105 -0.87 -18.80 2.72
C ALA A 105 -2.39 -18.79 2.54
N CYS A 106 -2.96 -19.77 1.84
CA CYS A 106 -4.41 -19.80 1.58
C CYS A 106 -5.11 -20.52 2.72
N LEU A 107 -5.56 -19.73 3.70
CA LEU A 107 -6.08 -20.25 4.97
C LEU A 107 -7.57 -20.64 4.89
N SER A 108 -8.30 -20.13 3.90
CA SER A 108 -9.72 -20.46 3.76
C SER A 108 -9.91 -21.86 3.18
N GLY A 109 -10.83 -22.65 3.74
CA GLY A 109 -11.14 -23.99 3.24
C GLY A 109 -11.72 -24.00 1.81
N ASN A 110 -12.40 -22.92 1.40
CA ASN A 110 -12.99 -22.77 0.06
C ASN A 110 -12.10 -21.91 -0.85
N SER A 111 -10.78 -22.13 -0.77
CA SER A 111 -9.80 -21.40 -1.56
C SER A 111 -8.76 -22.31 -2.20
N ARG A 112 -8.13 -21.81 -3.27
CA ARG A 112 -6.98 -22.44 -3.93
C ARG A 112 -5.86 -21.45 -4.17
N CYS A 113 -4.65 -21.98 -4.25
CA CYS A 113 -3.51 -21.23 -4.75
C CYS A 113 -3.44 -21.22 -6.28
N VAL A 114 -2.89 -20.15 -6.83
CA VAL A 114 -2.60 -19.95 -8.25
C VAL A 114 -1.17 -19.46 -8.37
N SER A 115 -0.31 -20.25 -9.01
CA SER A 115 1.08 -19.87 -9.25
C SER A 115 1.17 -18.62 -10.12
N ILE A 116 2.07 -17.70 -9.77
CA ILE A 116 2.36 -16.48 -10.54
C ILE A 116 3.77 -16.62 -11.14
N GLY A 117 3.90 -16.36 -12.45
CA GLY A 117 5.16 -16.43 -13.19
C GLY A 117 5.59 -17.85 -13.61
N ASN A 118 6.77 -17.95 -14.24
CA ASN A 118 7.38 -19.22 -14.61
C ASN A 118 8.31 -19.67 -13.47
N ASN A 119 8.18 -20.92 -13.00
CA ASN A 119 9.02 -21.57 -11.97
C ASN A 119 8.75 -21.28 -10.49
N GLY A 120 7.57 -20.76 -10.11
CA GLY A 120 7.18 -20.73 -8.69
C GLY A 120 7.79 -19.59 -7.88
N ASP A 121 7.97 -18.42 -8.50
CA ASP A 121 8.35 -17.16 -7.84
C ASP A 121 7.32 -16.68 -6.79
N GLY A 122 6.18 -17.36 -6.72
CA GLY A 122 5.18 -17.24 -5.69
C GLY A 122 3.82 -17.73 -6.17
N TYR A 123 2.81 -17.55 -5.32
CA TYR A 123 1.42 -17.82 -5.68
C TYR A 123 0.49 -16.81 -5.02
N ARG A 124 -0.71 -16.69 -5.57
CA ARG A 124 -1.84 -15.97 -4.96
C ARG A 124 -2.90 -16.94 -4.48
N CYS A 125 -3.65 -16.54 -3.47
CA CYS A 125 -4.82 -17.25 -3.00
C CYS A 125 -6.08 -16.65 -3.61
N VAL A 126 -6.94 -17.50 -4.15
CA VAL A 126 -8.24 -17.10 -4.72
C VAL A 126 -9.33 -17.98 -4.13
N CYS A 127 -10.53 -17.43 -3.95
CA CYS A 127 -11.69 -18.23 -3.59
C CYS A 127 -12.06 -19.17 -4.73
N GLU A 128 -12.57 -20.35 -4.38
CA GLU A 128 -13.08 -21.31 -5.34
C GLU A 128 -14.35 -20.78 -6.03
N GLU A 129 -14.70 -21.37 -7.17
CA GLU A 129 -15.92 -21.00 -7.88
C GLU A 129 -17.15 -21.15 -6.98
N GLY A 130 -18.00 -20.12 -6.94
CA GLY A 130 -19.15 -20.05 -6.05
C GLY A 130 -18.90 -19.38 -4.70
N TYR A 131 -17.66 -18.96 -4.41
CA TYR A 131 -17.26 -18.31 -3.16
C TYR A 131 -16.62 -16.94 -3.42
N GLU A 132 -16.84 -16.00 -2.50
CA GLU A 132 -16.24 -14.67 -2.52
C GLU A 132 -15.66 -14.28 -1.15
N GLY A 133 -14.75 -13.32 -1.15
CA GLY A 133 -14.11 -12.80 0.06
C GLY A 133 -12.59 -12.95 0.04
N ASN A 134 -11.99 -13.15 1.21
CA ASN A 134 -10.54 -13.13 1.39
C ASN A 134 -9.97 -14.52 1.65
N ALA A 135 -9.37 -15.12 0.60
CA ALA A 135 -8.76 -16.45 0.66
C ALA A 135 -7.59 -16.60 1.64
N TYR A 136 -7.00 -15.50 2.11
CA TYR A 136 -5.91 -15.50 3.08
C TYR A 136 -6.39 -15.57 4.54
N LEU A 137 -7.70 -15.49 4.79
CA LEU A 137 -8.28 -15.59 6.13
C LEU A 137 -8.95 -16.95 6.32
N VAL A 138 -8.90 -17.48 7.54
CA VAL A 138 -9.70 -18.66 7.93
C VAL A 138 -11.18 -18.30 7.72
N ASP A 139 -11.92 -19.16 7.02
CA ASP A 139 -13.32 -18.95 6.62
C ASP A 139 -13.60 -17.63 5.85
N GLY A 140 -12.56 -17.05 5.24
CA GLY A 140 -12.68 -15.79 4.51
C GLY A 140 -13.34 -15.89 3.13
N CYS A 141 -13.36 -17.07 2.52
CA CYS A 141 -14.15 -17.35 1.31
C CYS A 141 -15.52 -17.89 1.72
N GLN A 142 -16.52 -17.02 1.63
CA GLN A 142 -17.90 -17.31 2.01
C GLN A 142 -18.71 -17.64 0.75
N GLY A 143 -19.55 -18.66 0.85
CA GLY A 143 -20.39 -19.07 -0.26
C GLY A 143 -21.44 -17.99 -0.53
N MET A 144 -21.79 -17.80 -1.80
CA MET A 144 -22.99 -17.04 -2.13
C MET A 144 -24.18 -17.84 -1.61
N GLU A 145 -24.87 -17.32 -0.60
CA GLU A 145 -26.11 -17.92 -0.10
C GLU A 145 -27.10 -17.96 -1.28
N MET A 146 -27.29 -19.14 -1.87
CA MET A 146 -28.36 -19.35 -2.85
C MET A 146 -29.67 -19.25 -2.07
N ILE A 147 -30.23 -18.04 -2.01
CA ILE A 147 -31.61 -17.83 -1.60
C ILE A 147 -32.49 -18.65 -2.54
N GLY A 148 -32.96 -19.80 -2.04
CA GLY A 148 -33.87 -20.68 -2.76
C GLY A 148 -35.19 -19.94 -3.01
N PHE A 149 -35.55 -19.83 -4.30
CA PHE A 149 -36.90 -19.49 -4.74
C PHE A 149 -37.74 -20.75 -4.88
#